data_AF-A0A9X4AIG7-F1
#
_entry.id   AF-A0A9X4AIG7-F1
#
_cell.length_a   1.000
_cell.length_b   1.000
_cell.length_c   1.000
_cell.angle_alpha   90.00
_cell.angle_beta   90.00
_cell.angle_gamma   90.00
#
_symmetry.space_group_name_H-M   'P 1'
#
loop_
_entity.id
_entity.type
_entity.pdbx_description
1 polymer ?
#
loop_
_entity_poly.entity_id
_entity_poly.type
_entity_poly.pdbx_seq_one_letter_code
_entity_poly.pdbx_strand_id
1 'polypeptide(L)'
;MGTNMLIFMSILFMILAFFISFITARYMIKRTGLFESNVFAAMMIQLFFGVSAIFAWFLYSNGISTRLFFDGLFFGICLLLLSEILLVASLLMMRKQFSEHVRKIKQVLRIAK
;
A
#
# COMPACT_ATOMS: atom_id res chain seq x y z
N MET A 1 28.00 -1.93 14.76
CA MET A 1 27.95 -1.40 13.37
C MET A 1 26.85 -2.04 12.49
N GLY A 2 26.40 -3.28 12.73
CA GLY A 2 25.40 -3.94 11.87
C GLY A 2 23.95 -3.45 11.98
N THR A 3 23.49 -3.04 13.17
CA THR A 3 22.09 -2.66 13.42
C THR A 3 21.62 -1.44 12.64
N ASN A 4 22.45 -0.40 12.51
CA ASN A 4 22.11 0.82 11.78
C ASN A 4 21.89 0.57 10.28
N MET A 5 22.68 -0.35 9.70
CA MET A 5 22.61 -0.70 8.29
C MET A 5 21.35 -1.52 7.98
N LEU A 6 20.93 -2.38 8.91
CA LEU A 6 19.70 -3.16 8.81
C LEU A 6 18.44 -2.30 8.95
N ILE A 7 18.42 -1.34 9.89
CA ILE A 7 17.31 -0.37 10.00
C ILE A 7 17.15 0.38 8.67
N PHE A 8 18.27 0.81 8.08
CA PHE A 8 18.27 1.52 6.81
C PHE A 8 17.77 0.65 5.64
N MET A 9 18.20 -0.62 5.58
CA MET A 9 17.71 -1.60 4.60
C MET A 9 16.22 -1.90 4.76
N SER A 10 15.72 -2.05 5.99
CA SER A 10 14.29 -2.28 6.26
C SER A 10 13.43 -1.09 5.84
N ILE A 11 13.90 0.14 6.07
CA ILE A 11 13.23 1.36 5.61
C ILE A 11 13.22 1.42 4.08
N LEU A 12 14.36 1.17 3.43
CA LEU A 12 14.47 1.12 1.96
C LEU A 12 13.53 0.07 1.35
N PHE A 13 13.46 -1.11 1.96
CA PHE A 13 12.60 -2.19 1.50
C PHE A 13 11.13 -1.83 1.63
N MET A 14 10.74 -1.14 2.71
CA MET A 14 9.37 -0.64 2.89
C MET A 14 9.00 0.44 1.86
N ILE A 15 9.93 1.34 1.53
CA ILE A 15 9.73 2.36 0.49
C ILE A 15 9.57 1.70 -0.89
N LEU A 16 10.40 0.70 -1.20
CA LEU A 16 10.29 -0.07 -2.44
C LEU A 16 8.98 -0.85 -2.52
N ALA A 17 8.57 -1.52 -1.44
CA ALA A 17 7.32 -2.25 -1.36
C ALA A 17 6.12 -1.32 -1.59
N PHE A 18 6.14 -0.12 -1.00
CA PHE A 18 5.11 0.89 -1.22
C PHE A 18 5.07 1.37 -2.68
N PHE A 19 6.23 1.61 -3.29
CA PHE A 19 6.31 2.05 -4.68
C PHE A 19 5.81 0.99 -5.66
N ILE A 20 6.16 -0.29 -5.43
CA ILE A 20 5.71 -1.43 -6.23
C ILE A 20 4.19 -1.59 -6.10
N SER A 21 3.65 -1.51 -4.88
CA SER A 21 2.20 -1.60 -4.63
C SER A 21 1.43 -0.48 -5.33
N PHE A 22 1.95 0.75 -5.30
CA PHE A 22 1.36 1.90 -5.97
C PHE A 22 1.36 1.74 -7.50
N ILE A 23 2.47 1.26 -8.09
CA ILE A 23 2.56 0.97 -9.52
C ILE A 23 1.58 -0.14 -9.91
N THR A 24 1.50 -1.22 -9.14
CA THR A 24 0.61 -2.35 -9.42
C THR A 24 -0.86 -1.91 -9.36
N ALA A 25 -1.25 -1.12 -8.36
CA ALA A 25 -2.60 -0.56 -8.27
C ALA A 25 -2.94 0.32 -9.48
N ARG A 26 -2.01 1.19 -9.90
CA ARG A 26 -2.21 2.08 -11.06
C ARG A 26 -2.27 1.34 -12.39
N TYR A 27 -1.46 0.29 -12.55
CA TYR A 27 -1.43 -0.53 -13.76
C TYR A 27 -2.68 -1.40 -13.90
N MET A 28 -3.17 -1.96 -12.78
CA MET A 28 -4.38 -2.78 -12.73
C MET A 28 -5.66 -1.96 -13.01
N ILE A 29 -5.77 -0.75 -12.46
CA ILE A 29 -6.91 0.14 -12.75
C ILE A 29 -6.99 0.51 -14.24
N LYS A 30 -5.82 0.61 -14.92
CA LYS A 30 -5.76 0.90 -16.35
C LYS A 30 -6.16 -0.28 -17.25
N ARG A 31 -6.04 -1.53 -16.77
CA ARG A 31 -6.25 -2.73 -17.60
C ARG A 31 -7.60 -3.42 -17.40
N THR A 32 -8.13 -3.51 -16.19
CA THR A 32 -9.23 -4.46 -15.93
C THR A 32 -10.62 -3.82 -15.85
N GLY A 33 -10.75 -2.50 -15.69
CA GLY A 33 -12.06 -1.80 -15.61
C GLY A 33 -12.95 -2.17 -14.41
N LEU A 34 -12.63 -3.26 -13.70
CA LEU A 34 -13.29 -3.75 -12.49
C LEU A 34 -12.62 -3.17 -11.25
N PHE A 35 -13.21 -2.10 -10.74
CA PHE A 35 -12.64 -1.28 -9.67
C PHE A 35 -12.53 -2.07 -8.34
N GLU A 36 -13.57 -2.82 -7.96
CA GLU A 36 -13.67 -3.46 -6.64
C GLU A 36 -12.79 -4.71 -6.50
N SER A 37 -12.76 -5.59 -7.50
CA SER A 37 -11.94 -6.80 -7.44
C SER A 37 -10.43 -6.49 -7.44
N ASN A 38 -10.04 -5.41 -8.12
CA ASN A 38 -8.65 -4.96 -8.16
C ASN A 38 -8.21 -4.28 -6.85
N VAL A 39 -9.12 -3.57 -6.17
CA VAL A 39 -8.89 -3.01 -4.82
C VAL A 39 -8.55 -4.13 -3.84
N PHE A 40 -9.37 -5.18 -3.85
CA PHE A 40 -9.21 -6.30 -2.95
C PHE A 40 -7.87 -7.02 -3.16
N ALA A 41 -7.48 -7.24 -4.42
CA ALA A 41 -6.19 -7.83 -4.75
C ALA A 41 -5.00 -6.96 -4.30
N ALA A 42 -5.06 -5.63 -4.53
CA ALA A 42 -4.01 -4.71 -4.09
C ALA A 42 -3.88 -4.67 -2.56
N MET A 43 -5.00 -4.68 -1.84
CA MET A 43 -5.03 -4.72 -0.37
C MET A 43 -4.39 -6.01 0.16
N MET A 44 -4.71 -7.16 -0.43
CA MET A 44 -4.14 -8.45 -0.03
C MET A 44 -2.63 -8.52 -0.28
N ILE A 45 -2.15 -7.98 -1.40
CA ILE A 45 -0.71 -7.91 -1.70
C ILE A 45 0.00 -7.00 -0.69
N GLN A 46 -0.56 -5.83 -0.40
CA GLN A 46 -0.01 -4.89 0.58
C GLN A 46 0.08 -5.51 1.98
N LEU A 47 -0.98 -6.18 2.42
CA LEU A 47 -1.02 -6.91 3.70
C LEU A 47 0.02 -8.02 3.74
N PHE A 48 0.14 -8.81 2.67
CA PHE A 48 1.11 -9.90 2.60
C PHE A 48 2.56 -9.39 2.71
N PHE A 49 2.90 -8.33 1.98
CA PHE A 49 4.22 -7.71 2.07
C PHE A 49 4.46 -7.05 3.44
N GLY A 50 3.45 -6.40 4.02
CA GLY A 50 3.54 -5.82 5.37
C GLY A 50 3.78 -6.88 6.45
N VAL A 51 3.03 -7.97 6.42
CA VAL A 51 3.15 -9.07 7.39
C VAL A 51 4.50 -9.79 7.23
N SER A 52 4.94 -10.06 6.00
CA SER A 52 6.25 -10.69 5.77
C SER A 52 7.42 -9.82 6.23
N ALA A 53 7.33 -8.48 6.09
CA ALA A 53 8.33 -7.55 6.62
C ALA A 53 8.38 -7.57 8.16
N ILE A 54 7.21 -7.59 8.84
CA ILE A 54 7.14 -7.72 10.30
C ILE A 54 7.71 -9.08 10.74
N PHE A 55 7.41 -10.15 10.00
CA PHE A 55 7.89 -11.49 10.31
C PHE A 55 9.43 -11.62 10.14
N ALA A 56 9.99 -11.01 9.09
CA ALA A 56 11.44 -10.94 8.90
C ALA A 56 12.12 -10.16 10.04
N TRP A 57 11.50 -9.05 10.47
CA TRP A 57 11.99 -8.28 11.62
C TRP A 57 11.93 -9.08 12.93
N PHE A 58 10.84 -9.84 13.14
CA PHE A 58 10.66 -10.71 14.31
C PHE A 58 11.78 -11.74 14.41
N LEU A 59 12.09 -12.44 13.31
CA LEU A 59 13.17 -13.44 13.26
C LEU A 59 14.55 -12.83 13.56
N TYR A 60 14.80 -11.61 13.09
CA TYR A 60 16.08 -10.93 13.30
C TYR A 60 16.24 -10.38 14.72
N SER A 61 15.21 -9.71 15.24
CA SER A 61 15.30 -9.00 16.51
C SER A 61 15.30 -9.91 17.73
N ASN A 62 14.84 -11.17 17.60
CA ASN A 62 14.84 -12.15 18.68
C ASN A 62 16.25 -12.43 19.22
N GLY A 63 17.30 -12.22 18.41
CA GLY A 63 18.69 -12.48 18.79
C GLY A 63 19.49 -11.28 19.34
N ILE A 64 18.92 -10.06 19.36
CA ILE A 64 19.70 -8.84 19.63
C ILE A 64 19.32 -8.17 20.94
N SER A 65 18.05 -7.78 21.09
CA SER A 65 17.54 -7.23 22.35
C SER A 65 16.01 -7.16 22.32
N THR A 66 15.40 -7.36 23.48
CA THR A 66 13.95 -7.23 23.69
C THR A 66 13.44 -5.81 23.45
N ARG A 67 14.26 -4.77 23.63
CA ARG A 67 13.85 -3.38 23.42
C ARG A 67 13.69 -3.04 21.93
N LEU A 68 14.69 -3.39 21.11
CA LEU A 68 14.63 -3.26 19.64
C LEU A 68 13.49 -4.07 19.02
N PHE A 69 13.12 -5.17 19.67
CA PHE A 69 12.00 -6.00 19.26
C PHE A 69 10.68 -5.25 19.37
N PHE A 70 10.39 -4.68 20.55
CA PHE A 70 9.16 -3.93 20.77
C PHE A 70 9.09 -2.65 19.93
N ASP A 71 10.18 -1.89 19.84
CA ASP A 71 10.22 -0.65 19.05
C ASP A 71 9.98 -0.93 17.56
N GLY A 72 10.66 -1.92 16.99
CA GLY A 72 10.48 -2.26 15.58
C GLY A 72 9.13 -2.90 15.26
N LEU A 73 8.54 -3.66 16.20
CA LEU A 73 7.21 -4.23 16.04
C LEU A 73 6.13 -3.14 16.08
N PHE A 74 6.24 -2.18 17.01
CA PHE A 74 5.37 -1.01 17.06
C PHE A 74 5.48 -0.18 15.78
N PHE A 75 6.71 0.10 15.33
CA PHE A 75 6.95 0.87 14.10
C PHE A 75 6.42 0.15 12.86
N GLY A 76 6.60 -1.18 12.78
CA GLY A 76 6.10 -2.01 11.70
C GLY A 76 4.57 -2.02 11.61
N ILE A 77 3.87 -2.16 12.74
CA ILE A 77 2.40 -2.11 12.80
C ILE A 77 1.88 -0.73 12.41
N CYS A 78 2.49 0.35 12.94
CA CYS A 78 2.13 1.72 12.57
C CYS A 78 2.28 1.96 11.06
N LEU A 79 3.38 1.51 10.46
CA LEU A 79 3.61 1.64 9.02
C LEU A 79 2.63 0.81 8.18
N LEU A 80 2.29 -0.40 8.64
CA LEU A 80 1.32 -1.25 7.96
C LEU A 80 -0.05 -0.56 7.91
N LEU A 81 -0.55 -0.10 9.06
CA LEU A 81 -1.82 0.63 9.16
C LEU A 81 -1.81 1.91 8.32
N LEU A 82 -0.73 2.71 8.40
CA LEU A 82 -0.60 3.93 7.62
C LEU A 82 -0.64 3.65 6.11
N SER A 83 0.05 2.59 5.67
CA SER A 83 0.09 2.18 4.26
C SER A 83 -1.26 1.69 3.75
N GLU A 84 -2.03 0.99 4.58
CA GLU A 84 -3.37 0.51 4.26
C GLU A 84 -4.36 1.68 4.14
N ILE A 85 -4.32 2.63 5.07
CA ILE A 85 -5.12 3.86 5.02
C ILE A 85 -4.81 4.66 3.75
N LEU A 86 -3.52 4.82 3.41
CA LEU A 86 -3.08 5.50 2.18
C LEU A 86 -3.59 4.79 0.92
N LEU A 87 -3.53 3.45 0.88
CA LEU A 87 -4.01 2.65 -0.24
C LEU A 87 -5.52 2.85 -0.44
N VAL A 88 -6.31 2.72 0.63
CA VAL A 88 -7.76 2.91 0.60
C VAL A 88 -8.11 4.35 0.21
N ALA A 89 -7.43 5.36 0.76
CA ALA A 89 -7.65 6.76 0.44
C ALA A 89 -7.36 7.06 -1.05
N SER A 90 -6.27 6.53 -1.59
CA SER A 90 -5.91 6.70 -3.00
C SER A 90 -6.98 6.12 -3.94
N LEU A 91 -7.56 4.99 -3.55
CA LEU A 91 -8.60 4.30 -4.30
C LEU A 91 -9.94 5.05 -4.28
N LEU A 92 -10.32 5.61 -3.13
CA LEU A 92 -11.49 6.46 -3.02
C LEU A 92 -11.35 7.74 -3.87
N MET A 93 -10.15 8.32 -3.94
CA MET A 93 -9.88 9.46 -4.83
C MET A 93 -10.04 9.09 -6.30
N MET A 94 -9.53 7.92 -6.73
CA MET A 94 -9.75 7.47 -8.11
C MET A 94 -11.23 7.21 -8.42
N ARG A 95 -12.01 6.67 -7.47
CA ARG A 95 -13.46 6.47 -7.66
C ARG A 95 -14.18 7.81 -7.89
N LYS A 96 -13.81 8.85 -7.13
CA LYS A 96 -14.35 10.21 -7.34
C LYS A 96 -14.01 10.75 -8.72
N GLN A 97 -12.75 10.62 -9.16
CA GLN A 97 -12.35 11.06 -10.51
C GLN A 97 -13.10 10.33 -11.62
N PHE A 98 -13.30 9.01 -11.48
CA PHE A 98 -14.02 8.23 -12.49
C PHE A 98 -15.51 8.61 -12.55
N SER A 99 -16.16 8.81 -11.40
CA SER A 99 -17.57 9.25 -11.33
C SER A 99 -17.78 10.63 -11.94
N GLU A 100 -16.88 11.58 -11.69
CA GLU A 100 -16.88 12.91 -12.30
C GLU A 100 -16.78 12.85 -13.83
N HIS A 101 -15.90 11.98 -14.35
CA HIS A 101 -15.70 11.83 -15.80
C HIS A 101 -16.95 11.27 -16.50
N VAL A 102 -17.57 10.24 -15.92
CA VAL A 102 -18.83 9.67 -16.44
C VAL A 102 -19.95 10.70 -16.41
N ARG A 103 -20.02 11.54 -15.36
CA ARG A 103 -21.04 12.59 -15.24
C ARG A 103 -20.90 13.65 -16.34
N LYS A 104 -19.67 14.05 -16.69
CA LYS A 104 -19.40 14.96 -17.81
C LYS A 104 -19.85 14.37 -19.16
N ILE A 105 -19.51 13.12 -19.45
CA ILE A 105 -19.92 12.45 -20.71
C ILE A 105 -21.46 12.39 -20.81
N LYS A 106 -22.14 12.05 -19.70
CA LYS A 106 -23.61 11.97 -19.66
C LYS A 106 -24.31 13.34 -19.78
N GLN A 107 -23.63 14.44 -19.49
CA GLN A 107 -24.13 15.79 -19.76
C GLN A 107 -23.95 16.18 -21.23
N VAL A 108 -22.77 15.93 -21.81
CA VAL A 108 -22.50 16.21 -23.24
C VAL A 108 -23.46 15.44 -24.14
N LEU A 109 -23.69 14.15 -23.85
CA LEU A 109 -24.62 13.31 -24.61
C LEU A 109 -26.09 13.75 -24.50
N ARG A 110 -26.44 14.50 -23.43
CA ARG A 110 -27.77 15.06 -23.21
C ARG A 110 -27.99 16.39 -23.92
N ILE A 111 -26.92 17.11 -24.26
CA ILE A 111 -26.97 18.38 -24.99
C ILE A 111 -26.99 18.14 -26.51
N ALA A 112 -26.46 16.99 -26.96
CA ALA A 112 -26.42 16.60 -28.36
C ALA A 112 -27.70 15.91 -28.88
N LYS A 113 -28.73 15.76 -28.04
CA LYS A 113 -30.01 15.12 -28.36
C LYS A 113 -31.14 16.12 -28.21
#